data_AF-A0A3Q9RPL6-F1
#
_entry.id   AF-A0A3Q9RPL6-F1
#
_cell.length_a   1.000
_cell.length_b   1.000
_cell.length_c   1.000
_cell.angle_alpha   90.00
_cell.angle_beta   90.00
_cell.angle_gamma   90.00
#
_symmetry.space_group_name_H-M   'P 1'
#
loop_
_entity.id
_entity.type
_entity.pdbx_description
1 polymer ?
#
loop_
_entity_poly.entity_id
_entity_poly.type
_entity_poly.pdbx_seq_one_letter_code
_entity_poly.pdbx_strand_id
1 'polypeptide(L)' 'MFSGLPFVYFASGTSMAAPKVSASLALIINQRHYKNQPNKSIDYLYKNGVKKGIEPNSAYWGNGQLDVYNAVK' A
#
# COMPACT_ATOMS: atom_id res chain seq x y z
N MET A 1 -12.69 34.48 -13.93
CA MET A 1 -11.72 34.15 -12.84
C MET A 1 -12.34 33.02 -12.04
N PHE A 2 -12.09 31.77 -12.40
CA PHE A 2 -12.58 30.62 -11.63
C PHE A 2 -11.51 30.23 -10.61
N SER A 3 -11.83 30.40 -9.33
CA SER A 3 -11.04 29.90 -8.21
C SER A 3 -10.96 28.37 -8.31
N GLY A 4 -9.80 27.86 -8.72
CA GLY A 4 -9.54 26.45 -8.94
C GLY A 4 -9.49 25.68 -7.62
N LEU A 5 -10.64 25.19 -7.18
CA LEU A 5 -10.68 24.07 -6.23
C LEU A 5 -10.22 22.81 -6.98
N PRO A 6 -9.37 21.96 -6.37
CA PRO A 6 -8.98 20.71 -6.99
C PRO A 6 -10.22 19.87 -7.26
N PHE A 7 -10.42 19.51 -8.53
CA PHE A 7 -11.51 18.63 -8.92
C PHE A 7 -11.19 17.22 -8.40
N VAL A 8 -12.06 16.69 -7.51
CA VAL A 8 -11.94 15.33 -6.99
C VAL A 8 -12.91 14.42 -7.76
N TYR A 9 -12.37 13.43 -8.47
CA TYR A 9 -13.15 12.38 -9.13
C TYR A 9 -13.28 11.15 -8.23
N PHE A 10 -14.49 10.60 -8.10
CA PHE A 10 -14.69 9.28 -7.51
C PHE A 10 -14.47 8.20 -8.56
N ALA A 11 -13.55 7.27 -8.28
CA ALA A 11 -13.24 6.16 -9.16
C ALA A 11 -12.99 4.87 -8.35
N SER A 12 -13.31 3.74 -8.95
CA SER A 12 -13.05 2.40 -8.41
C SER A 12 -12.36 1.54 -9.45
N GLY A 13 -11.35 0.78 -9.04
CA GLY A 13 -10.65 -0.17 -9.91
C GLY A 13 -9.30 -0.56 -9.32
N THR A 14 -8.69 -1.62 -9.87
CA THR A 14 -7.34 -2.05 -9.48
C THR A 14 -6.29 -0.97 -9.71
N SER A 15 -6.49 -0.13 -10.75
CA SER A 15 -5.69 1.07 -11.00
C SER A 15 -5.72 2.10 -9.86
N MET A 16 -6.78 2.10 -9.02
CA MET A 16 -6.87 2.93 -7.81
C MET A 16 -6.33 2.21 -6.55
N ALA A 17 -6.19 0.88 -6.60
CA ALA A 17 -5.59 0.10 -5.52
C ALA A 17 -4.05 0.09 -5.61
N ALA A 18 -3.49 -0.06 -6.81
CA ALA A 18 -2.04 -0.03 -7.06
C ALA A 18 -1.31 1.17 -6.44
N PRO A 19 -1.75 2.44 -6.60
CA PRO A 19 -1.06 3.59 -6.01
C PRO A 19 -1.06 3.57 -4.48
N LYS A 20 -2.03 2.92 -3.82
CA LYS A 20 -2.02 2.75 -2.36
C LYS A 20 -0.89 1.83 -1.92
N VAL A 21 -0.64 0.76 -2.66
CA VAL A 21 0.50 -0.15 -2.41
C VAL A 21 1.83 0.56 -2.70
N SER A 22 1.92 1.28 -3.82
CA SER A 22 3.13 2.05 -4.18
C SER A 22 3.49 3.10 -3.13
N ALA A 23 2.50 3.86 -2.64
CA ALA A 23 2.70 4.85 -1.59
C ALA A 23 3.15 4.19 -0.27
N SER A 24 2.54 3.07 0.12
CA SER A 24 2.96 2.31 1.30
C SER A 24 4.40 1.82 1.21
N LEU A 25 4.83 1.30 0.06
CA LEU A 25 6.23 0.90 -0.15
C LEU A 25 7.17 2.09 -0.05
N ALA A 26 6.81 3.26 -0.58
CA ALA A 26 7.62 4.47 -0.43
C ALA A 26 7.79 4.86 1.05
N LEU A 27 6.74 4.74 1.87
CA LEU A 27 6.81 4.97 3.31
C LEU A 27 7.73 3.95 4.00
N ILE A 28 7.56 2.65 3.72
CA ILE A 28 8.42 1.58 4.27
C ILE A 28 9.89 1.81 3.89
N ILE A 29 10.17 2.10 2.61
CA ILE A 29 11.52 2.35 2.11
C ILE A 29 12.19 3.48 2.89
N ASN A 30 11.46 4.57 3.12
CA ASN A 30 11.97 5.73 3.84
C ASN A 30 12.17 5.44 5.34
N GLN A 31 11.18 4.85 6.00
CA GLN A 31 11.21 4.61 7.46
C GLN A 31 12.18 3.51 7.87
N ARG A 32 12.40 2.50 7.02
CA ARG A 32 13.28 1.35 7.29
C ARG A 32 14.64 1.45 6.59
N HIS A 33 14.91 2.57 5.90
CA HIS A 33 16.14 2.80 5.14
C HIS A 33 16.44 1.74 4.07
N TYR A 34 15.40 1.24 3.39
CA TYR A 34 15.52 0.20 2.36
C TYR A 34 15.75 0.75 0.93
N LYS A 35 16.26 1.98 0.79
CA LYS A 35 16.50 2.62 -0.53
C LYS A 35 17.26 1.72 -1.51
N ASN A 36 18.27 1.00 -1.04
CA ASN A 36 19.09 0.09 -1.84
C ASN A 36 18.72 -1.40 -1.65
N GLN A 37 17.59 -1.68 -0.99
CA GLN A 37 17.15 -3.02 -0.61
C GLN A 37 15.65 -3.22 -0.91
N PRO A 38 15.19 -3.00 -2.16
CA PRO A 38 13.77 -3.00 -2.51
C PRO A 38 13.09 -4.32 -2.15
N ASN A 39 13.75 -5.46 -2.32
CA ASN A 39 13.20 -6.77 -1.96
C ASN A 39 12.86 -6.86 -0.45
N LYS A 40 13.69 -6.28 0.42
CA LYS A 40 13.40 -6.24 1.87
C LYS A 40 12.15 -5.41 2.17
N SER A 41 11.91 -4.34 1.40
CA SER A 41 10.69 -3.54 1.56
C SER A 41 9.42 -4.31 1.16
N ILE A 42 9.51 -5.14 0.12
CA ILE A 42 8.41 -6.01 -0.34
C ILE A 42 8.14 -7.10 0.70
N ASP A 43 9.18 -7.80 1.15
CA ASP A 43 9.06 -8.84 2.18
C ASP A 43 8.50 -8.29 3.49
N TYR A 44 8.94 -7.08 3.87
CA TYR A 44 8.43 -6.39 5.04
C TYR A 44 6.94 -6.05 4.89
N LEU A 45 6.52 -5.54 3.73
CA LEU A 45 5.12 -5.24 3.43
C LEU A 45 4.25 -6.49 3.58
N TYR A 46 4.66 -7.62 3.00
CA TYR A 46 3.88 -8.86 3.08
C TYR A 46 3.76 -9.40 4.49
N LYS A 47 4.77 -9.20 5.35
CA LYS A 47 4.76 -9.71 6.73
C LYS A 47 4.04 -8.80 7.72
N ASN A 48 4.12 -7.47 7.51
CA ASN A 48 3.72 -6.49 8.52
C ASN A 48 2.62 -5.53 8.02
N GLY A 49 2.48 -5.35 6.72
CA GLY A 49 1.57 -4.38 6.10
C GLY A 49 0.32 -5.00 5.50
N VAL A 50 -0.10 -6.16 5.99
CA VAL A 50 -1.35 -6.83 5.59
C VAL A 50 -2.20 -7.13 6.81
N LYS A 51 -3.52 -7.06 6.66
CA LYS A 51 -4.45 -7.36 7.76
C LYS A 51 -4.31 -8.80 8.23
N LYS A 52 -4.22 -8.99 9.55
CA LYS A 52 -4.20 -10.31 10.21
C LYS A 52 -5.61 -10.71 10.63
N GLY A 53 -5.90 -12.02 10.64
CA GLY A 53 -7.16 -12.56 11.16
C GLY A 53 -8.37 -12.44 10.23
N ILE A 54 -8.18 -11.87 9.04
CA ILE A 54 -9.04 -12.14 7.89
C ILE A 54 -8.24 -13.17 7.11
N GLU A 55 -8.80 -14.36 6.86
CA GLU A 55 -8.21 -15.32 5.92
C GLU A 55 -8.87 -15.14 4.56
N PRO A 56 -8.50 -14.11 3.78
CA PRO A 56 -8.95 -14.09 2.40
C PRO A 56 -8.30 -15.26 1.68
N ASN A 57 -9.06 -15.93 0.81
CA ASN A 57 -8.52 -16.97 -0.04
C ASN A 57 -7.28 -16.45 -0.79
N SER A 58 -6.13 -17.08 -0.56
CA SER A 58 -4.83 -16.66 -1.08
C SER A 58 -4.79 -16.61 -2.60
N ALA A 59 -5.63 -17.40 -3.30
CA ALA A 59 -5.75 -17.37 -4.75
C ALA A 59 -6.26 -16.02 -5.28
N TYR A 60 -7.03 -15.27 -4.50
CA TYR A 60 -7.61 -13.98 -4.91
C TYR A 60 -6.93 -12.76 -4.28
N TRP A 61 -6.31 -12.94 -3.11
CA TRP A 61 -5.79 -11.81 -2.32
C TRP A 61 -4.27 -11.86 -2.07
N GLY A 62 -3.58 -12.92 -2.50
CA GLY A 62 -2.16 -13.11 -2.24
C GLY A 62 -1.85 -13.09 -0.74
N ASN A 63 -1.00 -12.15 -0.31
CA ASN A 63 -0.65 -11.96 1.11
C ASN A 63 -1.74 -11.26 1.95
N GLY A 64 -2.84 -10.83 1.34
CA GLY A 64 -3.99 -10.23 2.02
C GLY A 64 -4.23 -8.76 1.69
N GLN A 65 -5.19 -8.15 2.39
CA GLN A 65 -5.54 -6.74 2.20
C GLN A 65 -4.48 -5.83 2.84
N LEU A 66 -4.02 -4.82 2.09
CA LEU A 66 -3.09 -3.79 2.57
C LEU A 66 -3.57 -3.13 3.87
N ASP A 67 -2.67 -3.04 4.84
CA ASP A 67 -2.82 -2.35 6.12
C ASP A 67 -1.66 -1.35 6.30
N VAL A 68 -1.89 -0.11 5.89
CA VAL A 68 -0.85 0.93 5.90
C VAL A 68 -0.42 1.28 7.32
N TYR A 69 -1.36 1.27 8.27
CA TYR A 69 -1.07 1.61 9.66
C TYR A 69 -0.06 0.64 10.28
N ASN A 70 -0.29 -0.66 10.11
CA ASN A 70 0.66 -1.67 10.57
C ASN A 70 1.96 -1.69 9.74
N ALA A 71 1.90 -1.32 8.46
CA ALA A 71 3.09 -1.24 7.60
C ALA A 71 4.10 -0.17 8.03
N VAL A 72 3.64 0.92 8.66
CA VAL A 72 4.47 2.11 8.98
C VAL A 72 4.64 2.38 10.48
N LYS A 73 4.14 1.45 11.31
CA LYS A 73 4.45 1.35 12.73
C LYS A 73 5.84 0.74 12.92
#